data_AF-A0A855WZD2-F1
#
_entry.id   AF-A0A855WZD2-F1
#
_cell.length_a   1.000
_cell.length_b   1.000
_cell.length_c   1.000
_cell.angle_alpha   90.00
_cell.angle_beta   90.00
_cell.angle_gamma   90.00
#
_symmetry.space_group_name_H-M   'P 1'
#
loop_
_entity.id
_entity.type
_entity.pdbx_description
1 polymer ?
#
loop_
_entity_poly.entity_id
_entity_poly.type
_entity_poly.pdbx_seq_one_letter_code
_entity_poly.pdbx_strand_id
1 'polypeptide(L)'
;MNIEAIQAYLVEHELDGWLLADFHGRNDIAVKLLNLRGIITRRSFYFIPARGNPTGIVNNLEKSKFENLPGRIIPYFGYRMMESELKKMLTGSRKIAMEYSPNGRLPYIGLVDAGTIEMVREMVGEVVSSADLVANFQARLSVEQIAQHRIAARNILEVKDKMLAYVKKGITDGRSMNEYEIAKYGMDLLASYDMLTHDTFIVGVDANAGNGHYEPTAEKSATVGRNQLLLLDLWAKLNQPEAPFADITWMAYIGPKEAIPEKYRRMFAVLVEARDKTVSFLRDNIEKRPVYGYEVDDVCRNVIR
;
A
#
# COMPACT_ATOMS: atom_id res chain seq x y z
N MET A 1 -8.67 -15.99 -8.99
CA MET A 1 -7.80 -15.51 -10.08
C MET A 1 -8.58 -15.52 -11.38
N ASN A 2 -8.70 -14.39 -12.07
CA ASN A 2 -9.38 -14.28 -13.36
C ASN A 2 -8.32 -14.34 -14.49
N ILE A 3 -8.16 -15.52 -15.10
CA ILE A 3 -7.14 -15.75 -16.14
C ILE A 3 -7.43 -14.92 -17.39
N GLU A 4 -8.68 -14.83 -17.82
CA GLU A 4 -9.06 -14.09 -19.03
C GLU A 4 -8.72 -12.60 -18.90
N ALA A 5 -8.99 -12.00 -17.74
CA ALA A 5 -8.63 -10.61 -17.47
C ALA A 5 -7.11 -10.39 -17.46
N ILE A 6 -6.34 -11.30 -16.84
CA ILE A 6 -4.87 -11.25 -16.86
C ILE A 6 -4.35 -11.35 -18.30
N GLN A 7 -4.88 -12.28 -19.09
CA GLN A 7 -4.50 -12.47 -20.48
C GLN A 7 -4.83 -11.27 -21.36
N ALA A 8 -6.00 -10.66 -21.17
CA ALA A 8 -6.38 -9.44 -21.87
C ALA A 8 -5.40 -8.30 -21.56
N TYR A 9 -5.06 -8.10 -20.28
CA TYR A 9 -4.06 -7.12 -19.87
C TYR A 9 -2.68 -7.40 -20.51
N LEU A 10 -2.23 -8.65 -20.48
CA LEU A 10 -0.94 -9.05 -21.07
C LEU A 10 -0.89 -8.72 -22.56
N VAL A 11 -1.96 -9.04 -23.31
CA VAL A 11 -2.07 -8.71 -24.74
C VAL A 11 -2.07 -7.20 -24.97
N GLU A 12 -2.84 -6.44 -24.20
CA GLU A 12 -2.92 -4.98 -24.30
C GLU A 12 -1.56 -4.30 -24.06
N HIS A 13 -0.75 -4.84 -23.15
CA HIS A 13 0.55 -4.29 -22.77
C HIS A 13 1.73 -4.96 -23.48
N GLU A 14 1.46 -5.73 -24.54
CA GLU A 14 2.48 -6.40 -25.37
C GLU A 14 3.44 -7.30 -24.56
N LEU A 15 2.89 -8.01 -23.57
CA LEU A 15 3.58 -9.00 -22.76
C LEU A 15 3.18 -10.40 -23.22
N ASP A 16 4.15 -11.29 -23.36
CA ASP A 16 3.92 -12.69 -23.76
C ASP A 16 3.43 -13.56 -22.59
N GLY A 17 3.62 -13.08 -21.35
CA GLY A 17 3.08 -13.74 -20.16
C GLY A 17 3.59 -13.17 -18.84
N TRP A 18 3.02 -13.69 -17.75
CA TRP A 18 3.43 -13.43 -16.38
C TRP A 18 3.97 -14.72 -15.77
N LEU A 19 5.25 -14.73 -15.41
CA LEU A 19 5.91 -15.85 -14.75
C LEU A 19 6.04 -15.57 -13.24
N LEU A 20 5.20 -16.21 -12.46
CA LEU A 20 5.30 -16.23 -11.00
C LEU A 20 6.37 -17.26 -10.62
N ALA A 21 7.34 -16.84 -9.82
CA ALA A 21 8.37 -17.72 -9.28
C ALA A 21 8.42 -17.58 -7.76
N ASP A 22 8.45 -18.71 -7.06
CA ASP A 22 8.54 -18.72 -5.60
C ASP A 22 9.50 -19.80 -5.09
N PHE A 23 10.12 -19.49 -3.95
CA PHE A 23 10.82 -20.44 -3.11
C PHE A 23 10.57 -20.06 -1.65
N HIS A 24 10.07 -21.02 -0.87
CA HIS A 24 9.77 -20.85 0.55
C HIS A 24 8.63 -19.85 0.88
N GLY A 25 7.74 -19.55 -0.07
CA GLY A 25 6.68 -18.55 0.14
C GLY A 25 7.22 -17.14 0.34
N ARG A 26 8.40 -16.84 -0.25
CA ARG A 26 9.03 -15.52 -0.17
C ARG A 26 8.37 -14.52 -1.12
N ASN A 27 7.82 -14.99 -2.23
CA ASN A 27 7.02 -14.20 -3.13
C ASN A 27 5.55 -14.24 -2.67
N ASP A 28 5.21 -13.34 -1.75
CA ASP A 28 3.87 -13.28 -1.16
C ASP A 28 2.79 -12.91 -2.20
N ILE A 29 3.16 -12.16 -3.25
CA ILE A 29 2.31 -11.87 -4.41
C ILE A 29 1.90 -13.18 -5.09
N ALA A 30 2.86 -14.05 -5.41
CA ALA A 30 2.58 -15.35 -6.02
C ALA A 30 1.73 -16.24 -5.11
N VAL A 31 2.09 -16.33 -3.82
CA VAL A 31 1.33 -17.14 -2.84
C VAL A 31 -0.12 -16.70 -2.74
N LYS A 32 -0.37 -15.38 -2.64
CA LYS A 32 -1.72 -14.81 -2.56
C LYS A 32 -2.50 -14.99 -3.86
N LEU A 33 -1.88 -14.66 -5.00
CA LEU A 33 -2.54 -14.73 -6.31
C LEU A 33 -2.97 -16.16 -6.67
N LEU A 34 -2.11 -17.14 -6.36
CA LEU A 34 -2.35 -18.55 -6.57
C LEU A 34 -3.13 -19.21 -5.42
N ASN A 35 -3.44 -18.46 -4.35
CA ASN A 35 -4.13 -18.97 -3.15
C ASN A 35 -3.47 -20.25 -2.60
N LEU A 36 -2.14 -20.27 -2.54
CA LEU A 36 -1.37 -21.40 -2.02
C LEU A 36 -1.46 -21.43 -0.49
N ARG A 37 -1.54 -22.61 0.09
CA ARG A 37 -1.69 -22.81 1.55
C ARG A 37 -0.63 -23.74 2.11
N GLY A 38 -0.36 -23.55 3.40
CA GLY A 38 0.62 -24.36 4.14
C GLY A 38 2.06 -23.99 3.82
N ILE A 39 2.99 -24.78 4.37
CA ILE A 39 4.43 -24.55 4.21
C ILE A 39 4.84 -24.95 2.81
N ILE A 40 5.41 -24.04 2.03
CA ILE A 40 6.04 -24.30 0.73
C ILE A 40 7.55 -24.34 0.95
N THR A 41 8.23 -25.36 0.43
CA THR A 41 9.66 -25.62 0.72
C THR A 41 10.50 -25.88 -0.53
N ARG A 42 9.88 -25.91 -1.71
CA ARG A 42 10.55 -26.19 -2.98
C ARG A 42 10.29 -25.05 -3.95
N ARG A 43 11.20 -24.90 -4.93
CA ARG A 43 11.06 -23.89 -5.98
C ARG A 43 9.86 -24.25 -6.85
N SER A 44 9.06 -23.26 -7.22
CA SER A 44 7.93 -23.43 -8.12
C SER A 44 7.84 -22.28 -9.12
N PHE A 45 7.29 -22.59 -10.29
CA PHE A 45 7.01 -21.63 -11.34
C PHE A 45 5.57 -21.78 -11.80
N TYR A 46 4.87 -20.69 -12.04
CA TYR A 46 3.55 -20.70 -12.63
C TYR A 46 3.47 -19.60 -13.69
N PHE A 47 3.30 -20.02 -14.95
CA PHE A 47 3.28 -19.13 -16.09
C PHE A 47 1.85 -18.96 -16.61
N ILE A 48 1.40 -17.71 -16.66
CA ILE A 48 0.16 -17.32 -17.32
C ILE A 48 0.56 -16.69 -18.67
N PRO A 49 0.45 -17.43 -19.79
CA PRO A 49 0.77 -16.87 -21.10
C PRO A 49 -0.30 -15.86 -21.51
N ALA A 50 0.03 -14.90 -22.37
CA ALA A 50 -0.94 -13.94 -22.93
C ALA A 50 -2.09 -14.64 -23.69
N ARG A 51 -1.82 -15.83 -24.25
CA ARG A 51 -2.81 -16.67 -24.93
C ARG A 51 -2.56 -18.14 -24.61
N GLY A 52 -3.62 -18.89 -24.34
CA GLY A 52 -3.55 -20.33 -24.08
C GLY A 52 -3.68 -20.68 -22.59
N ASN A 53 -3.31 -21.90 -22.22
CA ASN A 53 -3.51 -22.40 -20.86
C ASN A 53 -2.32 -22.07 -19.96
N PRO A 54 -2.56 -21.61 -18.71
CA PRO A 54 -1.51 -21.50 -17.72
C PRO A 54 -0.79 -22.83 -17.50
N THR A 55 0.49 -22.78 -17.12
CA THR A 55 1.28 -23.96 -16.81
C THR A 55 2.10 -23.76 -15.54
N GLY A 56 2.03 -24.71 -14.62
CA GLY A 56 2.86 -24.76 -13.42
C GLY A 56 3.97 -25.81 -13.54
N ILE A 57 5.17 -25.47 -13.09
CA ILE A 57 6.30 -26.40 -12.91
C ILE A 57 6.60 -26.46 -11.42
N VAL A 58 6.31 -27.61 -10.80
CA VAL A 58 6.30 -27.75 -9.35
C VAL A 58 7.03 -29.00 -8.91
N ASN A 59 7.60 -29.01 -7.72
CA ASN A 59 8.23 -30.22 -7.21
C ASN A 59 7.17 -31.29 -6.94
N ASN A 60 7.45 -32.55 -7.29
CA ASN A 60 6.49 -33.65 -7.12
C ASN A 60 5.99 -33.80 -5.67
N LEU A 61 6.83 -33.49 -4.67
CA LEU A 61 6.46 -33.54 -3.24
C LEU A 61 5.40 -32.51 -2.84
N GLU A 62 5.26 -31.43 -3.60
CA GLU A 62 4.37 -30.31 -3.30
C GLU A 62 3.25 -30.15 -4.33
N LYS A 63 3.14 -31.07 -5.30
CA LYS A 63 2.18 -31.00 -6.42
C LYS A 63 0.74 -30.79 -5.96
N SER A 64 0.32 -31.47 -4.90
CA SER A 64 -1.05 -31.39 -4.37
C SER A 64 -1.49 -29.97 -3.98
N LYS A 65 -0.53 -29.08 -3.66
CA LYS A 65 -0.81 -27.67 -3.34
C LYS A 65 -1.23 -26.85 -4.56
N PHE A 66 -0.95 -27.35 -5.77
CA PHE A 66 -1.18 -26.65 -7.03
C PHE A 66 -2.29 -27.31 -7.88
N GLU A 67 -2.90 -28.41 -7.41
CA GLU A 67 -3.87 -29.20 -8.20
C GLU A 67 -5.15 -28.43 -8.56
N ASN A 68 -5.53 -27.45 -7.74
CA ASN A 68 -6.71 -26.62 -7.98
C ASN A 68 -6.44 -25.39 -8.86
N LEU A 69 -5.21 -25.22 -9.33
CA LEU A 69 -4.87 -24.10 -10.21
C LEU A 69 -5.34 -24.37 -11.64
N PRO A 70 -5.79 -23.34 -12.37
CA PRO A 70 -6.16 -23.50 -13.77
C PRO A 70 -4.96 -23.92 -14.62
N GLY A 71 -5.21 -24.67 -15.69
CA GLY A 71 -4.18 -25.09 -16.63
C GLY A 71 -3.46 -26.38 -16.24
N ARG A 72 -2.22 -26.54 -16.71
CA ARG A 72 -1.46 -27.80 -16.61
C ARG A 72 -0.39 -27.73 -15.52
N ILE A 73 -0.29 -28.75 -14.66
CA ILE A 73 0.79 -28.87 -13.67
C ILE A 73 1.77 -29.98 -14.07
N ILE A 74 3.03 -29.60 -14.26
CA ILE A 74 4.14 -30.49 -14.63
C ILE A 74 5.02 -30.71 -13.38
N PRO A 75 5.05 -31.93 -12.82
CA PRO A 75 5.92 -32.22 -11.69
C PRO A 75 7.37 -32.40 -12.14
N TYR A 76 8.32 -31.93 -11.34
CA TYR A 76 9.75 -32.21 -11.50
C TYR A 76 10.34 -32.91 -10.25
N PHE A 77 11.46 -33.62 -10.46
CA PHE A 77 12.19 -34.34 -9.41
C PHE A 77 13.56 -33.73 -9.08
N GLY A 78 14.20 -33.07 -10.06
CA GLY A 78 15.51 -32.42 -9.89
C GLY A 78 15.69 -31.21 -10.80
N TYR A 79 16.75 -30.42 -10.54
CA TYR A 79 16.94 -29.10 -11.18
C TYR A 79 17.05 -29.17 -12.71
N ARG A 80 17.74 -30.18 -13.27
CA ARG A 80 17.88 -30.32 -14.74
C ARG A 80 16.54 -30.50 -15.45
N MET A 81 15.63 -31.26 -14.85
CA MET A 81 14.29 -31.44 -15.38
C MET A 81 13.48 -30.15 -15.24
N MET A 82 13.55 -29.50 -14.07
CA MET A 82 12.90 -28.21 -13.82
C MET A 82 13.33 -27.15 -14.84
N GLU A 83 14.62 -26.98 -15.08
CA GLU A 83 15.17 -26.03 -16.06
C GLU A 83 14.77 -26.38 -17.49
N SER A 84 14.82 -27.67 -17.87
CA SER A 84 14.40 -28.12 -19.20
C SER A 84 12.92 -27.86 -19.46
N GLU A 85 12.04 -28.18 -18.50
CA GLU A 85 10.61 -27.90 -18.61
C GLU A 85 10.30 -26.40 -18.59
N LEU A 86 11.04 -25.61 -17.80
CA LEU A 86 10.90 -24.15 -17.76
C LEU A 86 11.26 -23.54 -19.12
N LYS A 87 12.36 -23.98 -19.73
CA LYS A 87 12.76 -23.56 -21.07
C LYS A 87 11.72 -23.91 -22.13
N LYS A 88 11.14 -25.12 -22.07
CA LYS A 88 10.04 -25.51 -22.97
C LYS A 88 8.80 -24.64 -22.76
N MET A 89 8.42 -24.38 -21.51
CA MET A 89 7.26 -23.57 -21.16
C MET A 89 7.37 -22.12 -21.65
N LEU A 90 8.59 -21.56 -21.66
CA LEU A 90 8.87 -20.18 -22.09
C LEU A 90 9.27 -20.08 -23.57
N THR A 91 9.26 -21.19 -24.32
CA THR A 91 9.66 -21.18 -25.73
C THR A 91 8.76 -20.26 -26.56
N GLY A 92 9.38 -19.31 -27.26
CA GLY A 92 8.68 -18.32 -28.08
C GLY A 92 8.35 -17.00 -27.37
N SER A 93 8.45 -16.95 -26.04
CA SER A 93 8.28 -15.73 -25.27
C SER A 93 9.45 -14.79 -25.47
N ARG A 94 9.17 -13.54 -25.86
CA ARG A 94 10.15 -12.46 -25.98
C ARG A 94 10.15 -11.58 -24.75
N LYS A 95 8.99 -11.18 -24.25
CA LYS A 95 8.86 -10.22 -23.15
C LYS A 95 7.89 -10.74 -22.09
N ILE A 96 8.38 -11.02 -20.90
CA ILE A 96 7.55 -11.53 -19.79
C ILE A 96 7.68 -10.67 -18.54
N ALA A 97 6.62 -10.64 -17.75
CA ALA A 97 6.62 -9.98 -16.44
C ALA A 97 6.95 -10.96 -15.32
N MET A 98 7.67 -10.48 -14.31
CA MET A 98 7.99 -11.19 -13.06
C MET A 98 8.01 -10.20 -11.90
N GLU A 99 7.93 -10.69 -10.65
CA GLU A 99 8.20 -9.92 -9.41
C GLU A 99 9.70 -9.54 -9.34
N TYR A 100 10.09 -8.70 -10.29
CA TYR A 100 11.40 -8.13 -10.53
C TYR A 100 11.28 -6.61 -10.41
N SER A 101 12.21 -5.99 -9.70
CA SER A 101 12.29 -4.53 -9.61
C SER A 101 13.64 -4.04 -10.13
N PRO A 102 13.68 -3.32 -11.27
CA PRO A 102 14.91 -2.72 -11.78
C PRO A 102 15.58 -1.83 -10.72
N ASN A 103 16.86 -2.08 -10.45
CA ASN A 103 17.65 -1.42 -9.41
C ASN A 103 17.07 -1.52 -7.99
N GLY A 104 16.17 -2.48 -7.73
CA GLY A 104 15.52 -2.62 -6.43
C GLY A 104 14.66 -1.41 -6.02
N ARG A 105 14.18 -0.62 -6.99
CA ARG A 105 13.42 0.62 -6.73
C ARG A 105 12.11 0.40 -5.99
N LEU A 106 11.52 -0.78 -6.13
CA LEU A 106 10.27 -1.20 -5.48
C LEU A 106 10.50 -2.55 -4.77
N PRO A 107 10.98 -2.54 -3.52
CA PRO A 107 11.23 -3.77 -2.76
C PRO A 107 10.00 -4.67 -2.59
N TYR A 108 8.79 -4.10 -2.53
CA TYR A 108 7.53 -4.84 -2.54
C TYR A 108 7.32 -5.71 -3.79
N ILE A 109 7.99 -5.37 -4.90
CA ILE A 109 7.91 -6.12 -6.16
C ILE A 109 9.18 -6.95 -6.39
N GLY A 110 10.35 -6.51 -5.94
CA GLY A 110 11.62 -7.22 -6.14
C GLY A 110 11.78 -8.48 -5.29
N LEU A 111 10.87 -9.45 -5.45
CA LEU A 111 10.75 -10.65 -4.60
C LEU A 111 11.44 -11.88 -5.21
N VAL A 112 11.61 -11.93 -6.54
CA VAL A 112 12.34 -13.02 -7.19
C VAL A 112 13.85 -12.78 -7.08
N ASP A 113 14.58 -13.81 -6.66
CA ASP A 113 16.02 -13.71 -6.47
C ASP A 113 16.77 -13.48 -7.79
N ALA A 114 17.93 -12.83 -7.70
CA ALA A 114 18.74 -12.47 -8.87
C ALA A 114 19.12 -13.69 -9.73
N GLY A 115 19.46 -14.82 -9.12
CA GLY A 115 19.84 -16.04 -9.84
C GLY A 115 18.68 -16.63 -10.64
N THR A 116 17.47 -16.60 -10.10
CA THR A 116 16.27 -17.00 -10.85
C THR A 116 15.98 -16.04 -12.01
N ILE A 117 16.15 -14.73 -11.81
CA ILE A 117 16.00 -13.74 -12.90
C ILE A 117 17.05 -13.95 -14.01
N GLU A 118 18.31 -14.18 -13.64
CA GLU A 118 19.40 -14.50 -14.59
C GLU A 118 19.08 -15.75 -15.41
N MET A 119 18.69 -16.83 -14.74
CA MET A 119 18.30 -18.08 -15.40
C MET A 119 17.16 -17.88 -16.41
N VAL A 120 16.13 -17.10 -16.06
CA VAL A 120 15.00 -16.85 -16.95
C VAL A 120 15.40 -15.97 -18.13
N ARG A 121 16.27 -14.97 -17.94
CA ARG A 121 16.78 -14.11 -19.02
C ARG A 121 17.56 -14.85 -20.09
N GLU A 122 18.13 -16.01 -19.79
CA GLU A 122 18.75 -16.87 -20.81
C GLU A 122 17.71 -17.60 -21.70
N MET A 123 16.43 -17.60 -21.29
CA MET A 123 15.34 -18.33 -21.95
C MET A 123 14.38 -17.42 -22.72
N VAL A 124 14.36 -16.11 -22.44
CA VAL A 124 13.45 -15.11 -23.03
C VAL A 124 14.23 -13.88 -23.47
N GLY A 125 13.63 -13.01 -24.28
CA GLY A 125 14.28 -11.77 -24.74
C GLY A 125 14.42 -10.71 -23.64
N GLU A 126 13.40 -10.55 -22.81
CA GLU A 126 13.31 -9.49 -21.80
C GLU A 126 12.45 -9.95 -20.61
N VAL A 127 12.90 -9.61 -19.40
CA VAL A 127 12.12 -9.71 -18.17
C VAL A 127 11.82 -8.31 -17.67
N VAL A 128 10.54 -7.95 -17.60
CA VAL A 128 10.05 -6.67 -17.07
C VAL A 128 9.41 -6.84 -15.69
N SER A 129 9.22 -5.71 -15.00
CA SER A 129 8.57 -5.70 -13.69
C SER A 129 7.08 -6.05 -13.80
N SER A 130 6.57 -6.84 -12.87
CA SER A 130 5.13 -7.10 -12.71
C SER A 130 4.42 -6.01 -11.90
N ALA A 131 5.09 -4.90 -11.54
CA ALA A 131 4.52 -3.85 -10.69
C ALA A 131 3.13 -3.37 -11.16
N ASP A 132 2.96 -3.11 -12.46
CA ASP A 132 1.68 -2.63 -13.00
C ASP A 132 0.60 -3.72 -13.07
N LEU A 133 1.00 -4.98 -13.33
CA LEU A 133 0.12 -6.15 -13.23
C LEU A 133 -0.40 -6.33 -11.80
N VAL A 134 0.51 -6.28 -10.82
CA VAL A 134 0.19 -6.39 -9.40
C VAL A 134 -0.70 -5.22 -8.97
N ALA A 135 -0.39 -4.00 -9.39
CA ALA A 135 -1.23 -2.84 -9.12
C ALA A 135 -2.65 -3.02 -9.68
N ASN A 136 -2.78 -3.49 -10.92
CA ASN A 136 -4.07 -3.68 -11.58
C ASN A 136 -4.91 -4.80 -10.95
N PHE A 137 -4.30 -5.92 -10.57
CA PHE A 137 -5.02 -7.12 -10.11
C PHE A 137 -5.07 -7.31 -8.59
N GLN A 138 -4.21 -6.65 -7.82
CA GLN A 138 -4.18 -6.76 -6.36
C GLN A 138 -4.38 -5.44 -5.61
N ALA A 139 -4.09 -4.28 -6.22
CA ALA A 139 -4.16 -2.99 -5.51
C ALA A 139 -5.36 -2.11 -5.91
N ARG A 140 -6.05 -2.43 -7.01
CA ARG A 140 -7.19 -1.64 -7.49
C ARG A 140 -8.41 -1.85 -6.59
N LEU A 141 -8.94 -0.75 -6.04
CA LEU A 141 -10.16 -0.76 -5.25
C LEU A 141 -11.38 -1.05 -6.12
N SER A 142 -12.27 -1.91 -5.63
CA SER A 142 -13.61 -2.10 -6.20
C SER A 142 -14.50 -0.88 -5.97
N VAL A 143 -15.65 -0.81 -6.66
CA VAL A 143 -16.63 0.27 -6.46
C VAL A 143 -17.14 0.28 -5.02
N GLU A 144 -17.35 -0.90 -4.44
CA GLU A 144 -17.76 -1.10 -3.04
C GLU A 144 -16.67 -0.61 -2.09
N GLN A 145 -15.41 -0.96 -2.33
CA GLN A 145 -14.27 -0.50 -1.53
C GLN A 145 -14.11 1.02 -1.59
N ILE A 146 -14.31 1.64 -2.75
CA ILE A 146 -14.32 3.11 -2.90
C ILE A 146 -15.46 3.73 -2.08
N ALA A 147 -16.66 3.14 -2.11
CA ALA A 147 -17.80 3.62 -1.32
C ALA A 147 -17.53 3.49 0.19
N GLN A 148 -17.00 2.35 0.64
CA GLN A 148 -16.60 2.12 2.03
C GLN A 148 -15.55 3.13 2.49
N HIS A 149 -14.50 3.34 1.69
CA HIS A 149 -13.46 4.34 1.97
C HIS A 149 -14.05 5.75 2.11
N ARG A 150 -14.99 6.15 1.23
CA ARG A 150 -15.63 7.47 1.30
C ARG A 150 -16.47 7.66 2.56
N ILE A 151 -17.12 6.60 3.05
CA ILE A 151 -17.84 6.62 4.32
C ILE A 151 -16.84 6.73 5.48
N ALA A 152 -15.79 5.91 5.49
CA ALA A 152 -14.72 5.96 6.48
C ALA A 152 -14.08 7.37 6.56
N ALA A 153 -13.78 7.98 5.41
CA ALA A 153 -13.19 9.31 5.34
C ALA A 153 -14.11 10.40 5.90
N ARG A 154 -15.41 10.31 5.63
CA ARG A 154 -16.40 11.23 6.21
C ARG A 154 -16.47 11.09 7.73
N ASN A 155 -16.55 9.86 8.23
CA ASN A 155 -16.62 9.59 9.66
C ASN A 155 -15.35 10.07 10.37
N ILE A 156 -14.17 9.83 9.79
CA ILE A 156 -12.89 10.29 10.35
C ILE A 156 -12.77 11.82 10.38
N LEU A 157 -13.32 12.53 9.39
CA LEU A 157 -13.42 13.99 9.44
C LEU A 157 -14.33 14.46 10.60
N GLU A 158 -15.45 13.79 10.85
CA GLU A 158 -16.30 14.10 12.01
C GLU A 158 -15.62 13.78 13.35
N VAL A 159 -14.89 12.67 13.45
CA VAL A 159 -14.09 12.30 14.63
C VAL A 159 -13.06 13.39 14.93
N LYS A 160 -12.32 13.85 13.92
CA LYS A 160 -11.42 14.99 14.04
C LYS A 160 -12.13 16.24 14.59
N ASP A 161 -13.29 16.61 14.04
CA ASP A 161 -14.04 17.78 14.52
C ASP A 161 -14.45 17.63 15.99
N LYS A 162 -14.90 16.44 16.39
CA LYS A 162 -15.25 16.12 17.78
C LYS A 162 -14.02 16.18 18.69
N MET A 163 -12.87 15.65 18.26
CA MET A 163 -11.62 15.74 19.01
C MET A 163 -11.17 17.19 19.22
N LEU A 164 -11.19 18.02 18.18
CA LEU A 164 -10.87 19.45 18.30
C LEU A 164 -11.86 20.17 19.23
N ALA A 165 -13.15 19.83 19.17
CA ALA A 165 -14.16 20.38 20.07
C ALA A 165 -13.93 19.95 21.53
N TYR A 166 -13.54 18.69 21.75
CA TYR A 166 -13.18 18.15 23.07
C TYR A 166 -11.98 18.88 23.68
N VAL A 167 -10.93 19.11 22.89
CA VAL A 167 -9.76 19.91 23.28
C VAL A 167 -10.19 21.34 23.62
N LYS A 168 -10.94 22.00 22.72
CA LYS A 168 -11.44 23.35 22.95
C LYS A 168 -12.22 23.47 24.26
N LYS A 169 -13.16 22.53 24.51
CA LYS A 169 -13.95 22.51 25.74
C LYS A 169 -13.08 22.32 26.97
N GLY A 170 -12.14 21.36 26.95
CA GLY A 170 -11.24 21.14 28.08
C GLY A 170 -10.41 22.37 28.42
N ILE A 171 -9.90 23.08 27.42
CA ILE A 171 -9.13 24.33 27.60
C ILE A 171 -10.00 25.49 28.13
N THR A 172 -11.25 25.58 27.69
CA THR A 172 -12.21 26.57 28.20
C THR A 172 -12.60 26.30 29.65
N ASP A 173 -12.81 25.03 30.00
CA ASP A 173 -13.23 24.62 31.33
C ASP A 173 -12.06 24.52 32.35
N GLY A 174 -10.82 24.77 31.91
CA GLY A 174 -9.62 24.65 32.77
C GLY A 174 -9.28 23.20 33.14
N ARG A 175 -9.78 22.22 32.37
CA ARG A 175 -9.51 20.79 32.60
C ARG A 175 -8.11 20.44 32.09
N SER A 176 -7.31 19.81 32.95
CA SER A 176 -6.04 19.21 32.55
C SER A 176 -6.30 18.05 31.59
N MET A 177 -5.55 18.01 30.49
CA MET A 177 -5.58 16.95 29.49
C MET A 177 -4.17 16.60 29.05
N ASN A 178 -3.95 15.38 28.59
CA ASN A 178 -2.75 15.00 27.87
C ASN A 178 -3.07 14.42 26.47
N GLU A 179 -2.04 14.24 25.66
CA GLU A 179 -2.15 13.69 24.30
C GLU A 179 -2.84 12.32 24.27
N TYR A 180 -2.53 11.45 25.24
CA TYR A 180 -3.10 10.10 25.31
C TYR A 180 -4.60 10.11 25.60
N GLU A 181 -5.08 10.98 26.49
CA GLU A 181 -6.50 11.13 26.79
C GLU A 181 -7.30 11.61 25.57
N ILE A 182 -6.71 12.51 24.78
CA ILE A 182 -7.33 12.99 23.54
C ILE A 182 -7.34 11.88 22.49
N ALA A 183 -6.24 11.14 22.35
CA ALA A 183 -6.17 10.00 21.44
C ALA A 183 -7.22 8.95 21.80
N LYS A 184 -7.30 8.58 23.09
CA LYS A 184 -8.32 7.66 23.62
C LYS A 184 -9.74 8.14 23.36
N TYR A 185 -10.01 9.43 23.56
CA TYR A 185 -11.32 10.00 23.21
C TYR A 185 -11.65 9.80 21.72
N GLY A 186 -10.69 9.98 20.82
CA GLY A 186 -10.85 9.69 19.39
C GLY A 186 -11.13 8.21 19.12
N MET A 187 -10.41 7.30 19.79
CA MET A 187 -10.60 5.86 19.67
C MET A 187 -12.00 5.42 20.16
N ASP A 188 -12.47 5.97 21.29
CA ASP A 188 -13.79 5.68 21.84
C ASP A 188 -14.92 6.13 20.88
N LEU A 189 -14.69 7.19 20.09
CA LEU A 189 -15.64 7.62 19.06
C LEU A 189 -15.78 6.60 17.92
N LEU A 190 -14.72 5.89 17.54
CA LEU A 190 -14.76 4.93 16.42
C LEU A 190 -15.81 3.84 16.62
N ALA A 191 -16.01 3.39 17.86
CA ALA A 191 -17.04 2.41 18.19
C ALA A 191 -18.45 2.89 17.82
N SER A 192 -18.73 4.19 17.95
CA SER A 192 -20.03 4.77 17.59
C SER A 192 -20.25 4.88 16.08
N TYR A 193 -19.17 4.76 15.29
CA TYR A 193 -19.20 4.77 13.82
C TYR A 193 -19.05 3.38 13.20
N ASP A 194 -19.01 2.31 14.02
CA ASP A 194 -18.68 0.94 13.59
C ASP A 194 -17.37 0.90 12.76
N MET A 195 -16.34 1.54 13.31
CA MET A 195 -15.02 1.64 12.70
C MET A 195 -13.95 0.98 13.58
N LEU A 196 -12.91 0.47 12.91
CA LEU A 196 -11.76 -0.15 13.56
C LEU A 196 -10.45 0.45 13.02
N THR A 197 -9.42 0.38 13.83
CA THR A 197 -8.03 0.65 13.47
C THR A 197 -7.12 -0.36 14.16
N HIS A 198 -5.83 -0.36 13.82
CA HIS A 198 -4.85 -1.32 14.33
C HIS A 198 -3.96 -0.74 15.44
N ASP A 199 -3.78 0.58 15.47
CA ASP A 199 -2.93 1.31 16.44
C ASP A 199 -3.65 2.57 16.94
N THR A 200 -3.11 3.22 17.98
CA THR A 200 -3.67 4.47 18.50
C THR A 200 -3.41 5.63 17.53
N PHE A 201 -4.35 6.57 17.45
CA PHE A 201 -4.12 7.84 16.75
C PHE A 201 -2.88 8.60 17.26
N ILE A 202 -2.17 9.26 16.34
CA ILE A 202 -1.13 10.22 16.75
C ILE A 202 -1.81 11.50 17.19
N VAL A 203 -1.61 11.85 18.45
CA VAL A 203 -1.93 13.17 18.98
C VAL A 203 -0.63 13.75 19.52
N GLY A 204 -0.12 14.81 18.90
CA GLY A 204 1.15 15.42 19.27
C GLY A 204 1.01 16.91 19.52
N VAL A 205 1.61 17.42 20.59
CA VAL A 205 1.79 18.85 20.84
C VAL A 205 3.24 19.28 20.66
N ASP A 206 3.44 20.46 20.07
CA ASP A 206 4.74 21.10 19.86
C ASP A 206 5.82 20.14 19.31
N ALA A 207 6.81 19.76 20.11
CA ALA A 207 7.90 18.88 19.68
C ALA A 207 7.43 17.48 19.27
N ASN A 208 6.38 16.95 19.93
CA ASN A 208 5.83 15.63 19.62
C ASN A 208 5.15 15.63 18.24
N ALA A 209 4.56 16.75 17.81
CA ALA A 209 4.03 16.91 16.47
C ALA A 209 5.11 16.84 15.36
N GLY A 210 6.39 16.98 15.73
CA GLY A 210 7.52 16.83 14.80
C GLY A 210 8.02 15.40 14.64
N ASN A 211 7.48 14.43 15.38
CA ASN A 211 7.89 13.02 15.32
C ASN A 211 6.83 12.19 14.57
N GLY A 212 7.13 11.80 13.33
CA GLY A 212 6.22 11.02 12.47
C GLY A 212 5.91 9.60 12.95
N HIS A 213 6.57 9.12 14.00
CA HIS A 213 6.26 7.85 14.67
C HIS A 213 5.92 8.06 16.15
N TYR A 214 5.34 9.21 16.49
CA TYR A 214 4.88 9.47 17.84
C TYR A 214 3.55 8.77 18.12
N GLU A 215 3.50 7.92 19.13
CA GLU A 215 2.25 7.35 19.64
C GLU A 215 2.17 7.69 21.15
N PRO A 216 1.19 8.50 21.58
CA PRO A 216 1.06 8.85 22.99
C PRO A 216 0.58 7.65 23.80
N THR A 217 1.21 7.40 24.95
CA THR A 217 0.76 6.38 25.91
C THR A 217 0.40 7.02 27.24
N ALA A 218 -0.22 6.24 28.14
CA ALA A 218 -0.52 6.68 29.50
C ALA A 218 0.75 7.10 30.25
N GLU A 219 1.88 6.43 30.01
CA GLU A 219 3.17 6.71 30.63
C GLU A 219 3.98 7.78 29.89
N LYS A 220 3.73 7.95 28.59
CA LYS A 220 4.48 8.87 27.71
C LYS A 220 3.54 9.75 26.88
N SER A 221 3.04 10.80 27.52
CA SER A 221 2.26 11.87 26.89
C SER A 221 2.56 13.22 27.53
N ALA A 222 2.51 14.27 26.73
CA ALA A 222 2.63 15.66 27.15
C ALA A 222 1.26 16.24 27.52
N THR A 223 1.26 17.17 28.46
CA THR A 223 0.08 17.97 28.81
C THR A 223 -0.29 18.87 27.64
N VAL A 224 -1.60 18.95 27.37
CA VAL A 224 -2.18 19.80 26.34
C VAL A 224 -2.76 21.06 26.96
N GLY A 225 -2.33 22.21 26.46
CA GLY A 225 -2.57 23.53 27.01
C GLY A 225 -2.62 24.63 25.95
N ARG A 226 -2.80 25.87 26.41
CA ARG A 226 -2.88 27.04 25.52
C ARG A 226 -1.52 27.33 24.86
N ASN A 227 -1.58 27.97 23.70
CA ASN A 227 -0.46 28.45 22.91
C ASN A 227 0.44 27.36 22.31
N GLN A 228 -0.08 26.14 22.19
CA GLN A 228 0.64 25.00 21.61
C GLN A 228 0.16 24.70 20.19
N LEU A 229 1.08 24.16 19.38
CA LEU A 229 0.73 23.49 18.14
C LEU A 229 0.19 22.10 18.48
N LEU A 230 -0.88 21.67 17.80
CA LEU A 230 -1.48 20.34 17.93
C LEU A 230 -1.51 19.67 16.56
N LEU A 231 -1.10 18.41 16.51
CA LEU A 231 -1.21 17.52 15.36
C LEU A 231 -2.16 16.38 15.73
N LEU A 232 -3.09 16.07 14.83
CA LEU A 232 -3.96 14.90 14.86
C LEU A 232 -3.71 14.09 13.60
N ASP A 233 -3.17 12.88 13.72
CA ASP A 233 -3.04 11.92 12.62
C ASP A 233 -3.96 10.74 12.90
N LEU A 234 -4.95 10.55 12.03
CA LEU A 234 -6.12 9.72 12.29
C LEU A 234 -6.37 8.79 11.11
N TRP A 235 -6.32 7.48 11.36
CA TRP A 235 -6.65 6.47 10.37
C TRP A 235 -7.61 5.42 10.93
N ALA A 236 -8.67 5.14 10.20
CA ALA A 236 -9.60 4.06 10.52
C ALA A 236 -10.31 3.56 9.27
N LYS A 237 -10.84 2.34 9.35
CA LYS A 237 -11.71 1.75 8.32
C LYS A 237 -13.04 1.33 8.92
N LEU A 238 -14.04 1.12 8.08
CA LEU A 238 -15.27 0.46 8.51
C LEU A 238 -14.96 -0.94 9.03
N ASN A 239 -15.73 -1.39 10.01
CA ASN A 239 -15.70 -2.76 10.54
C ASN A 239 -16.35 -3.74 9.55
N GLN A 240 -15.80 -3.80 8.33
CA GLN A 240 -16.26 -4.65 7.25
C GLN A 240 -15.05 -5.35 6.61
N PRO A 241 -15.20 -6.58 6.12
CA PRO A 241 -14.14 -7.27 5.40
C PRO A 241 -13.62 -6.43 4.22
N GLU A 242 -12.30 -6.41 4.03
CA GLU A 242 -11.63 -5.73 2.91
C GLU A 242 -11.90 -4.22 2.75
N ALA A 243 -12.51 -3.56 3.75
CA ALA A 243 -12.73 -2.13 3.74
C ALA A 243 -11.39 -1.37 3.77
N PRO A 244 -11.13 -0.42 2.85
CA PRO A 244 -9.92 0.38 2.89
C PRO A 244 -9.95 1.39 4.03
N PHE A 245 -8.77 1.75 4.54
CA PHE A 245 -8.61 2.84 5.50
C PHE A 245 -8.91 4.19 4.86
N ALA A 246 -9.46 5.10 5.65
CA ALA A 246 -9.27 6.52 5.46
C ALA A 246 -8.19 7.00 6.43
N ASP A 247 -7.34 7.90 5.98
CA ASP A 247 -6.16 8.36 6.71
C ASP A 247 -6.01 9.88 6.47
N ILE A 248 -6.00 10.66 7.55
CA ILE A 248 -5.92 12.12 7.51
C ILE A 248 -5.00 12.64 8.61
N THR A 249 -4.23 13.67 8.28
CA THR A 249 -3.48 14.47 9.25
C THR A 249 -4.00 15.91 9.28
N TRP A 250 -4.19 16.46 10.48
CA TRP A 250 -4.63 17.84 10.70
C TRP A 250 -3.78 18.56 11.73
N MET A 251 -3.50 19.83 11.44
CA MET A 251 -2.80 20.74 12.35
C MET A 251 -3.77 21.77 12.93
N ALA A 252 -3.61 22.08 14.22
CA ALA A 252 -4.34 23.12 14.92
C ALA A 252 -3.40 23.91 15.84
N TYR A 253 -3.84 25.09 16.24
CA TYR A 253 -3.17 25.89 17.28
C TYR A 253 -4.15 26.16 18.41
N ILE A 254 -3.74 25.90 19.66
CA ILE A 254 -4.61 26.00 20.83
C ILE A 254 -4.59 27.44 21.36
N GLY A 255 -5.21 28.36 20.63
CA GLY A 255 -5.24 29.77 20.99
C GLY A 255 -6.04 30.61 19.99
N PRO A 256 -6.17 31.93 20.26
CA PRO A 256 -6.75 32.84 19.29
C PRO A 256 -5.86 32.93 18.05
N LYS A 257 -6.46 33.27 16.91
CA LYS A 257 -5.78 33.34 15.60
C LYS A 257 -4.59 34.30 15.62
N GLU A 258 -4.72 35.38 16.38
CA GLU A 258 -3.73 36.44 16.53
C GLU A 258 -2.51 35.98 17.33
N ALA A 259 -2.65 34.93 18.16
CA ALA A 259 -1.55 34.36 18.94
C ALA A 259 -0.72 33.33 18.17
N ILE A 260 -1.15 32.91 16.97
CA ILE A 260 -0.39 31.93 16.17
C ILE A 260 0.96 32.56 15.79
N PRO A 261 2.10 31.97 16.22
CA PRO A 261 3.41 32.49 15.88
C PRO A 261 3.61 32.58 14.37
N GLU A 262 4.23 33.68 13.91
CA GLU A 262 4.48 33.91 12.48
C GLU A 262 5.29 32.77 11.83
N LYS A 263 6.21 32.15 12.58
CA LYS A 263 6.93 30.96 12.12
C LYS A 263 5.98 29.82 11.74
N TYR A 264 4.98 29.52 12.57
CA TYR A 264 4.01 28.45 12.29
C TYR A 264 3.12 28.80 11.11
N ARG A 265 2.68 30.08 11.00
CA ARG A 265 1.90 30.54 9.84
C ARG A 265 2.65 30.34 8.53
N ARG A 266 3.92 30.75 8.47
CA ARG A 266 4.76 30.59 7.28
C ARG A 266 4.98 29.14 6.92
N MET A 267 5.33 28.29 7.90
CA MET A 267 5.52 26.85 7.65
C MET A 267 4.24 26.18 7.17
N PHE A 268 3.10 26.47 7.82
CA PHE A 268 1.81 25.89 7.42
C PHE A 268 1.38 26.35 6.01
N ALA A 269 1.64 27.61 5.64
CA ALA A 269 1.36 28.10 4.29
C ALA A 269 2.14 27.32 3.22
N VAL A 270 3.42 27.03 3.46
CA VAL A 270 4.24 26.20 2.55
C VAL A 270 3.67 24.79 2.43
N LEU A 271 3.24 24.16 3.54
CA LEU A 271 2.65 22.82 3.51
C LEU A 271 1.32 22.78 2.74
N VAL A 272 0.48 23.79 2.91
CA VAL A 272 -0.78 23.94 2.16
C VAL A 272 -0.50 24.10 0.67
N GLU A 273 0.46 24.95 0.30
CA GLU A 273 0.86 25.15 -1.09
C GLU A 273 1.41 23.86 -1.71
N ALA A 274 2.27 23.13 -1.00
CA ALA A 274 2.81 21.84 -1.43
C ALA A 274 1.69 20.83 -1.72
N ARG A 275 0.75 20.67 -0.78
CA ARG A 275 -0.42 19.79 -0.95
C ARG A 275 -1.25 20.21 -2.16
N ASP A 276 -1.60 21.48 -2.27
CA ASP A 276 -2.52 21.96 -3.31
C ASP A 276 -1.89 21.88 -4.70
N LYS A 277 -0.60 22.19 -4.84
CA LYS A 277 0.15 21.97 -6.09
C LYS A 277 0.23 20.50 -6.48
N THR A 278 0.43 19.62 -5.51
CA THR A 278 0.48 18.16 -5.74
C THR A 278 -0.87 17.63 -6.24
N VAL A 279 -1.97 18.03 -5.59
CA VAL A 279 -3.33 17.66 -6.01
C VAL A 279 -3.68 18.25 -7.39
N SER A 280 -3.28 19.48 -7.66
CA SER A 280 -3.51 20.14 -8.95
C SER A 280 -2.75 19.44 -10.07
N PHE A 281 -1.46 19.13 -9.85
CA PHE A 281 -0.65 18.36 -10.80
C PHE A 281 -1.30 17.02 -11.17
N LEU A 282 -1.81 16.27 -10.19
CA LEU A 282 -2.54 15.03 -10.45
C LEU A 282 -3.78 15.26 -11.33
N ARG A 283 -4.64 16.21 -10.95
CA ARG A 283 -5.86 16.54 -11.71
C ARG A 283 -5.58 16.98 -13.14
N ASP A 284 -4.49 17.72 -13.33
CA ASP A 284 -4.14 18.28 -14.62
C ASP A 284 -3.50 17.26 -15.58
N ASN A 285 -2.93 16.17 -15.07
CA ASN A 285 -2.09 15.26 -15.86
C ASN A 285 -2.61 13.82 -15.96
N ILE A 286 -3.29 13.28 -14.93
CA ILE A 286 -3.54 11.83 -14.83
C ILE A 286 -4.42 11.28 -15.98
N GLU A 287 -5.30 12.10 -16.54
CA GLU A 287 -6.15 11.74 -17.70
C GLU A 287 -5.47 12.00 -19.06
N LYS A 288 -4.32 12.69 -19.08
CA LYS A 288 -3.63 13.13 -20.30
C LYS A 288 -2.39 12.32 -20.63
N ARG A 289 -1.71 11.79 -19.61
CA ARG A 289 -0.48 11.03 -19.74
C ARG A 289 -0.28 10.11 -18.53
N PRO A 290 0.58 9.09 -18.63
CA PRO A 290 1.08 8.40 -17.45
C PRO A 290 1.71 9.38 -16.46
N VAL A 291 1.35 9.25 -15.18
CA VAL A 291 1.92 10.01 -14.06
C VAL A 291 2.55 9.03 -13.09
N TYR A 292 3.83 9.22 -12.79
CA TYR A 292 4.56 8.35 -11.87
C TYR A 292 4.56 8.93 -10.46
N GLY A 293 4.54 8.05 -9.45
CA GLY A 293 4.52 8.48 -8.04
C GLY A 293 5.68 9.38 -7.64
N TYR A 294 6.87 9.20 -8.24
CA TYR A 294 8.01 10.08 -7.97
C TYR A 294 7.80 11.51 -8.49
N GLU A 295 7.08 11.69 -9.59
CA GLU A 295 6.79 13.04 -10.11
C GLU A 295 5.88 13.81 -9.14
N VAL A 296 4.93 13.08 -8.53
CA VAL A 296 4.01 13.63 -7.53
C VAL A 296 4.78 14.07 -6.27
N ASP A 297 5.73 13.25 -5.81
CA ASP A 297 6.64 13.60 -4.70
C ASP A 297 7.55 14.79 -5.06
N ASP A 298 8.12 14.83 -6.27
CA ASP A 298 8.97 15.93 -6.73
C ASP A 298 8.20 17.26 -6.76
N VAL A 299 6.95 17.27 -7.25
CA VAL A 299 6.10 18.47 -7.23
C VAL A 299 5.89 18.97 -5.81
N CYS A 300 5.62 18.08 -4.86
CA CYS A 300 5.47 18.43 -3.45
C CYS A 300 6.78 19.00 -2.87
N ARG A 301 7.90 18.28 -3.04
CA ARG A 301 9.20 18.66 -2.47
C ARG A 301 9.76 19.95 -3.04
N ASN A 302 9.52 20.24 -4.31
CA ASN A 302 10.01 21.48 -4.94
C ASN A 302 9.34 22.75 -4.37
N VAL A 303 8.24 22.62 -3.63
CA VAL A 303 7.62 23.73 -2.89
C VAL A 303 8.24 23.91 -1.51
N ILE A 304 8.67 22.79 -0.90
CA ILE A 304 9.20 22.76 0.48
C ILE A 304 10.69 23.09 0.52
N ARG A 305 11.44 22.70 -0.52
CA ARG A 305 12.90 22.91 -0.64
C ARG A 305 13.29 24.39 -0.72
#